data_AF-A0AAX4JGR9-F1
#
_entry.id   AF-A0AAX4JGR9-F1
#
_cell.length_a   1.000
_cell.length_b   1.000
_cell.length_c   1.000
_cell.angle_alpha   90.00
_cell.angle_beta   90.00
_cell.angle_gamma   90.00
#
_symmetry.space_group_name_H-M   'P 1'
#
loop_
_entity.id
_entity.type
_entity.pdbx_description
1 polymer ?
#
loop_
_entity_poly.entity_id
_entity_poly.type
_entity_poly.pdbx_seq_one_letter_code
_entity_poly.pdbx_strand_id
1 'polypeptide(L)'
;MFYKEKPEDGKNYKKIKVDEEIFYKLETTEKKKKRYSDQLKDPLYAQQDMHRKLKMIKKFRENNEDLDDLIEKWESLISECIIIMNREYEVSVKELFKIFNLEDYGFLIDEYE
;
A
#
# COMPACT_ATOMS: atom_id res chain seq x y z
N MET A 1 -4.04 3.19 22.48
CA MET A 1 -3.31 4.06 21.55
C MET A 1 -1.82 3.79 21.74
N PHE A 2 -1.06 3.75 20.65
CA PHE A 2 0.40 3.59 20.69
C PHE A 2 1.03 4.90 20.23
N TYR A 3 2.11 5.31 20.88
CA TYR A 3 2.83 6.54 20.57
C TYR A 3 4.27 6.18 20.19
N LYS A 4 4.79 6.81 19.13
CA LYS A 4 6.21 6.66 18.75
C LYS A 4 7.13 7.48 19.65
N GLU A 5 6.65 8.64 20.12
CA GLU A 5 7.38 9.50 21.03
C GLU A 5 7.01 9.24 22.49
N LYS A 6 7.94 9.50 23.41
CA LYS A 6 7.71 9.33 24.84
C LYS A 6 6.77 10.44 25.32
N PRO A 7 5.56 10.10 25.83
CA PRO A 7 4.65 11.12 26.35
C PRO A 7 5.25 11.83 27.58
N GLU A 8 5.01 13.13 27.72
CA GLU A 8 5.55 13.99 28.78
C GLU A 8 5.14 13.50 30.19
N ASP A 9 3.92 12.99 30.32
CA ASP A 9 3.38 12.37 31.54
C ASP A 9 3.84 10.92 31.72
N GLY A 10 5.17 10.69 31.76
CA GLY A 10 5.82 9.38 31.73
C GLY A 10 5.50 8.39 32.87
N LYS A 11 4.48 8.63 33.69
CA LYS A 11 3.94 7.68 34.67
C LYS A 11 2.80 6.92 34.01
N ASN A 12 2.91 5.58 33.95
CA ASN A 12 1.93 4.62 33.41
C ASN A 12 2.04 4.28 31.91
N TYR A 13 3.23 4.37 31.29
CA TYR A 13 3.42 3.87 29.92
C TYR A 13 4.40 2.69 29.87
N LYS A 14 3.98 1.60 29.24
CA LYS A 14 4.83 0.44 28.93
C LYS A 14 5.52 0.63 27.58
N LYS A 15 6.83 0.38 27.55
CA LYS A 15 7.63 0.32 26.32
C LYS A 15 7.44 -1.04 25.65
N ILE A 16 7.18 -1.03 24.36
CA ILE A 16 7.05 -2.21 23.51
C ILE A 16 8.04 -2.03 22.37
N LYS A 17 8.94 -2.99 22.19
CA LYS A 17 9.87 -3.02 21.06
C LYS A 17 9.31 -3.95 20.00
N VAL A 18 9.14 -3.44 18.79
CA VAL A 18 8.79 -4.24 17.61
C VAL A 18 9.91 -3.98 16.60
N ASP A 19 10.65 -5.02 16.27
CA ASP A 19 11.89 -4.95 15.49
C ASP A 19 12.91 -3.99 16.13
N GLU A 20 13.13 -2.81 15.53
CA GLU A 20 14.04 -1.76 16.01
C GLU A 20 13.31 -0.51 16.55
N GLU A 21 12.00 -0.39 16.32
CA GLU A 21 11.21 0.76 16.78
C GLU A 21 10.68 0.57 18.21
N ILE A 22 10.66 1.66 18.98
CA ILE A 22 10.14 1.70 20.36
C ILE A 22 8.78 2.39 20.36
N PHE A 23 7.78 1.71 20.91
CA PHE A 23 6.42 2.22 21.08
C PHE A 23 6.05 2.33 22.55
N TYR A 24 5.28 3.38 22.88
CA TYR A 24 4.75 3.62 24.21
C TYR A 24 3.25 3.34 24.24
N LYS A 25 2.82 2.50 25.18
CA LYS A 25 1.41 2.16 25.38
C LYS A 25 1.01 2.46 26.81
N LEU A 26 -0.08 3.21 26.99
CA LEU A 26 -0.65 3.48 28.30
C LEU A 26 -1.06 2.16 28.99
N GLU A 27 -0.58 1.95 30.21
CA GLU A 27 -0.98 0.84 31.08
C GLU A 27 -2.38 1.12 31.62
N THR A 28 -3.38 0.55 30.97
CA THR A 28 -4.72 0.43 31.55
C THR A 28 -4.68 -0.61 32.67
N THR A 29 -4.88 -0.17 33.91
CA THR A 29 -4.97 -1.00 35.13
C THR A 29 -6.13 -2.00 35.10
N GLU A 30 -7.14 -1.75 34.25
CA GLU A 30 -8.25 -2.65 34.04
C GLU A 30 -7.89 -3.73 32.99
N LYS A 31 -7.80 -4.99 33.44
CA LYS A 31 -7.84 -6.14 32.53
C LYS A 31 -9.17 -6.07 31.77
N LYS A 32 -9.16 -5.56 30.54
CA LYS A 32 -10.35 -5.52 29.67
C LYS A 32 -10.95 -6.92 29.65
N LYS A 33 -12.12 -7.10 30.27
CA LYS A 33 -12.88 -8.35 30.19
C LYS A 33 -13.13 -8.61 28.71
N LYS A 34 -12.64 -9.74 28.21
CA LYS A 34 -12.97 -10.21 26.86
C LYS A 34 -14.49 -10.24 26.75
N ARG A 35 -15.03 -9.79 25.61
CA ARG A 35 -16.47 -9.94 25.34
C ARG A 35 -16.81 -11.43 25.42
N TYR A 36 -18.01 -11.78 25.87
CA TYR A 36 -18.45 -13.18 25.99
C TYR A 36 -18.24 -13.96 24.68
N SER A 37 -18.45 -13.30 23.53
CA SER A 37 -18.19 -13.82 22.19
C SER A 37 -16.71 -14.14 21.90
N ASP A 38 -15.77 -13.44 22.54
CA ASP A 38 -14.33 -13.66 22.40
C ASP A 38 -13.82 -14.76 23.35
N GLN A 39 -14.60 -15.13 24.36
CA GLN A 39 -14.31 -16.24 25.27
C GLN A 39 -14.71 -17.61 24.67
N LEU A 40 -15.62 -17.61 23.70
CA LEU A 40 -16.12 -18.79 22.98
C LEU A 40 -15.43 -19.04 21.64
N LYS A 41 -14.43 -18.22 21.26
CA LYS A 41 -13.65 -18.44 20.04
C LYS A 41 -12.72 -19.63 20.25
N ASP A 42 -13.20 -20.80 19.81
CA ASP A 42 -12.42 -22.02 19.68
C ASP A 42 -11.09 -21.70 18.92
N PRO A 43 -9.93 -22.19 19.38
CA PRO A 43 -8.68 -22.15 18.60
C PRO A 43 -8.85 -22.55 17.14
N LEU A 44 -9.78 -23.47 16.85
CA LEU A 44 -10.15 -23.87 15.49
C LEU A 44 -10.74 -22.72 14.66
N TYR A 45 -11.55 -21.85 15.26
CA TYR A 45 -12.12 -20.68 14.60
C TYR A 45 -11.03 -19.66 14.21
N ALA A 46 -10.04 -19.46 15.08
CA ALA A 46 -8.90 -18.60 14.78
C ALA A 46 -8.05 -19.14 13.61
N GLN A 47 -7.84 -20.45 13.55
CA GLN A 47 -7.16 -21.10 12.42
C GLN A 47 -7.96 -20.99 11.13
N GLN A 48 -9.28 -21.19 11.17
CA GLN A 48 -10.16 -21.05 10.00
C GLN A 48 -10.19 -19.62 9.45
N ASP A 49 -10.27 -18.61 10.32
CA ASP A 49 -10.23 -17.20 9.92
C ASP A 49 -8.87 -16.82 9.31
N MET A 50 -7.78 -17.28 9.91
CA MET A 50 -6.42 -17.09 9.38
C MET A 50 -6.28 -17.74 7.99
N HIS A 51 -6.74 -18.98 7.83
CA HIS A 51 -6.72 -19.67 6.54
C HIS A 51 -7.58 -18.97 5.48
N ARG A 52 -8.76 -18.45 5.85
CA ARG A 52 -9.61 -17.65 4.95
C ARG A 52 -8.91 -16.38 4.48
N LYS A 53 -8.25 -15.66 5.39
CA LYS A 53 -7.47 -14.45 5.06
C LYS A 53 -6.30 -14.76 4.14
N LEU A 54 -5.56 -15.83 4.41
CA LEU A 54 -4.46 -16.29 3.54
C LEU A 54 -4.95 -16.66 2.14
N LYS A 55 -6.12 -17.31 2.01
CA LYS A 55 -6.74 -17.57 0.70
C LYS A 55 -7.14 -16.29 -0.03
N MET A 56 -7.67 -15.29 0.66
CA MET A 56 -7.98 -14.00 0.05
C MET A 56 -6.72 -13.30 -0.46
N ILE A 57 -5.63 -13.31 0.31
CA ILE A 57 -4.34 -12.73 -0.10
C ILE A 57 -3.78 -13.49 -1.31
N LYS A 58 -3.82 -14.82 -1.30
CA LYS A 58 -3.36 -15.65 -2.43
C LYS A 58 -4.15 -15.35 -3.71
N LYS A 59 -5.48 -15.25 -3.60
CA LYS A 59 -6.34 -14.91 -4.74
C LYS A 59 -6.12 -13.48 -5.25
N PHE A 60 -5.85 -12.53 -4.34
CA PHE A 60 -5.50 -11.16 -4.73
C PHE A 60 -4.18 -11.13 -5.49
N ARG A 61 -3.18 -11.90 -5.02
CA ARG A 61 -1.91 -12.06 -5.72
C ARG A 61 -2.09 -12.72 -7.09
N GLU A 62 -2.79 -13.84 -7.19
CA GLU A 62 -3.03 -14.53 -8.47
C GLU A 62 -3.83 -13.67 -9.47
N ASN A 63 -4.74 -12.83 -9.00
CA ASN A 63 -5.53 -11.95 -9.87
C ASN A 63 -4.80 -10.67 -10.29
N ASN A 64 -3.79 -10.24 -9.53
CA ASN A 64 -3.09 -8.97 -9.73
C ASN A 64 -1.61 -9.14 -10.07
N GLU A 65 -1.11 -10.38 -10.19
CA GLU A 65 0.30 -10.65 -10.55
C GLU A 65 0.65 -10.06 -11.92
N ASP A 66 -0.31 -9.96 -12.83
CA ASP A 66 -0.13 -9.36 -14.16
C ASP A 66 -0.33 -7.83 -14.20
N LEU A 67 -0.65 -7.16 -13.08
CA LEU A 67 -0.87 -5.70 -13.12
C LEU A 67 0.42 -4.95 -13.42
N ASP A 68 1.54 -5.34 -12.82
CA ASP A 68 2.83 -4.70 -13.05
C ASP A 68 3.28 -4.93 -14.51
N ASP A 69 3.19 -6.16 -15.01
CA ASP A 69 3.48 -6.50 -16.41
C ASP A 69 2.56 -5.76 -17.40
N LEU A 70 1.28 -5.57 -17.06
CA LEU A 70 0.35 -4.79 -17.85
C LEU A 70 0.72 -3.30 -17.84
N ILE A 71 1.07 -2.75 -16.68
CA ILE A 71 1.50 -1.35 -16.54
C ILE A 71 2.75 -1.13 -17.40
N GLU A 72 3.78 -1.96 -17.26
CA GLU A 72 5.00 -1.86 -18.06
C GLU A 72 4.70 -1.92 -19.56
N LYS A 73 3.81 -2.82 -19.98
CA LYS A 73 3.40 -2.94 -21.38
C LYS A 73 2.69 -1.68 -21.89
N TRP A 74 1.78 -1.11 -21.09
CA TRP A 74 1.07 0.11 -21.45
C TRP A 74 2.01 1.32 -21.46
N GLU A 75 2.92 1.41 -20.50
CA GLU A 75 3.96 2.44 -20.46
C GLU A 75 4.84 2.39 -21.71
N SER A 76 5.31 1.20 -22.11
CA SER A 76 6.08 1.01 -23.34
C SER A 76 5.31 1.46 -24.58
N LEU A 77 4.03 1.09 -24.70
CA LEU A 77 3.20 1.45 -25.85
C LEU A 77 2.96 2.97 -25.93
N ILE A 78 2.66 3.61 -24.80
CA ILE A 78 2.46 5.05 -24.73
C ILE A 78 3.76 5.78 -25.11
N SER A 79 4.89 5.29 -24.61
CA SER A 79 6.23 5.83 -24.93
C SER A 79 6.51 5.77 -26.43
N GLU A 80 6.25 4.61 -27.06
CA GLU A 80 6.39 4.45 -28.51
C GLU A 80 5.46 5.40 -29.28
N CYS A 81 4.21 5.55 -28.84
CA CYS A 81 3.27 6.48 -29.45
C CYS A 81 3.76 7.93 -29.38
N ILE A 82 4.30 8.38 -28.23
CA ILE A 82 4.85 9.73 -28.09
C ILE A 82 6.00 9.94 -29.09
N ILE A 83 6.90 8.96 -29.22
CA ILE A 83 8.04 9.01 -30.14
C ILE A 83 7.57 9.08 -31.60
N ILE A 84 6.59 8.25 -32.00
CA ILE A 84 6.05 8.23 -33.36
C ILE A 84 5.34 9.56 -33.68
N MET A 85 4.51 10.05 -32.76
CA MET A 85 3.78 11.31 -32.94
C MET A 85 4.72 12.52 -33.08
N ASN A 86 5.84 12.52 -32.34
CA ASN A 86 6.86 13.55 -32.48
C ASN A 86 7.65 13.43 -33.79
N ARG A 87 8.05 12.22 -34.18
CA ARG A 87 8.91 12.00 -35.36
C ARG A 87 8.18 12.04 -36.70
N GLU A 88 7.01 11.41 -36.79
CA GLU A 88 6.31 11.20 -38.06
C GLU A 88 5.21 12.23 -38.30
N TYR A 89 4.63 12.76 -37.22
CA TYR A 89 3.51 13.70 -37.28
C TYR A 89 3.88 15.12 -36.83
N GLU A 90 5.16 15.36 -36.47
CA GLU A 90 5.69 16.64 -35.99
C GLU A 90 4.89 17.26 -34.83
N VAL A 91 4.21 16.42 -34.04
CA VAL A 91 3.42 16.90 -32.90
C VAL A 91 4.35 17.15 -31.73
N SER A 92 4.27 18.34 -31.15
CA SER A 92 5.09 18.68 -29.98
C SER A 92 4.79 17.76 -28.81
N VAL A 93 5.84 17.21 -28.19
CA VAL A 93 5.74 16.42 -26.95
C VAL A 93 4.99 17.20 -25.86
N LYS A 94 5.18 18.53 -25.78
CA LYS A 94 4.46 19.42 -24.83
C LYS A 94 2.95 19.41 -25.07
N GLU A 95 2.54 19.40 -26.33
CA GLU A 95 1.13 19.34 -26.69
C GLU A 95 0.54 17.97 -26.37
N LEU A 96 1.28 16.88 -26.62
CA LEU A 96 0.85 15.52 -26.25
C LEU A 96 0.67 15.35 -24.74
N PHE A 97 1.65 15.81 -23.95
CA PHE A 97 1.58 15.76 -22.49
C PHE A 97 0.38 16.53 -21.95
N LYS A 98 0.05 17.68 -22.54
CA LYS A 98 -1.10 18.49 -22.16
C LYS A 98 -2.44 17.90 -22.61
N ILE A 99 -2.51 17.29 -23.80
CA ILE A 99 -3.76 16.70 -24.32
C ILE A 99 -4.13 15.44 -23.53
N PHE A 100 -3.14 14.62 -23.20
CA PHE A 100 -3.35 13.33 -22.55
C PHE A 100 -3.11 13.36 -21.03
N ASN A 101 -2.74 14.51 -20.45
CA ASN A 101 -2.39 14.68 -19.03
C ASN A 101 -1.39 13.62 -18.55
N LEU A 102 -0.33 13.38 -19.32
CA LEU A 102 0.59 12.26 -19.09
C LEU A 102 1.32 12.35 -17.73
N GLU A 103 1.50 13.55 -17.19
CA GLU A 103 2.09 13.78 -15.86
C GLU A 103 1.26 13.14 -14.73
N ASP A 104 -0.07 13.09 -14.86
CA ASP A 104 -0.96 12.46 -13.87
C ASP A 104 -0.76 10.94 -13.81
N TYR A 105 -0.19 10.36 -14.87
CA TYR A 105 0.09 8.94 -15.00
C TYR A 105 1.57 8.61 -14.73
N GLY A 106 2.38 9.58 -14.31
CA GLY A 106 3.78 9.36 -13.91
C GLY A 106 4.81 9.50 -15.03
N PHE A 107 4.41 9.90 -16.24
CA PHE A 107 5.36 10.20 -17.31
C PHE A 107 6.02 11.56 -17.08
N LEU A 108 7.33 11.64 -17.31
CA LEU A 108 8.09 12.88 -17.20
C LEU A 108 8.41 13.42 -18.58
N ILE A 109 8.10 14.69 -18.83
CA ILE A 109 8.31 15.30 -20.15
C ILE A 109 9.80 15.32 -20.56
N ASP A 110 10.69 15.47 -19.58
CA ASP A 110 12.14 15.49 -19.76
C ASP A 110 12.70 14.17 -20.34
N GLU A 111 11.96 13.07 -20.24
CA GLU A 111 12.36 11.77 -20.82
C GLU A 111 12.11 11.70 -22.34
N TYR A 112 11.38 12.66 -22.90
CA TYR A 112 10.91 12.66 -24.30
C TYR A 112 11.29 13.94 -25.08
N GLU A 113 11.92 14.93 -24.44
CA GLU A 113 12.56 16.10 -25.09
C GLU A 113 13.92 15.75 -25.71
#